data_AF-A0A9W7A6Z7-F1
#
_entry.id   AF-A0A9W7A6Z7-F1
#
_cell.length_a   1.000
_cell.length_b   1.000
_cell.length_c   1.000
_cell.angle_alpha   90.00
_cell.angle_beta   90.00
_cell.angle_gamma   90.00
#
_symmetry.space_group_name_H-M   'P 1'
#
loop_
_entity.id
_entity.type
_entity.pdbx_description
1 polymer ?
#
loop_
_entity_poly.entity_id
_entity_poly.type
_entity_poly.pdbx_seq_one_letter_code
_entity_poly.pdbx_strand_id
1 'polypeptide(L)'
;MPKRKTSAATQPGNRRRSIRGANSLPTLAEILNRPSALTVFITGAGLSAASGIPTFRHSPDAVWKGDVWTSATRSAWRKGSVGWWNDFWLKSFPLQFDGYVPNSGHEAIARISNMSRGRVKVLTQNVDGLHQKTNESWNHEENLVEAHGRLGLYKCVPTEEQESDDDDLQQGIEDAESKNEDVSALEDEKRRRRKATWCKYADERSIAPREIVPEKVRKLMFCGEEEGEGKVIVKMGTSEDVQRDADADADADADADADADSDVQGGVNAAVAVPEKTPYAPMSERQQMKMILDMMEQERDADFVEVEAPILPCSPLCPSCNRPLLPQALMFDESYSSHSFYQFDKFREWFKEADAFVFMGTSFAVTVTDMAVKEAKKRRIPVFNFNLESGRLEPSHSLNVENVVGKAEETLVQLESILSSIV
;
A
#
# COMPACT_ATOMS: atom_id res chain seq x y z
N MET A 1 36.34 -48.46 42.12
CA MET A 1 35.94 -48.65 40.71
C MET A 1 34.44 -48.40 40.56
N PRO A 2 33.98 -47.78 39.46
CA PRO A 2 32.68 -47.09 39.35
C PRO A 2 31.63 -47.89 38.57
N LYS A 3 30.36 -47.45 38.63
CA LYS A 3 29.27 -47.46 37.59
C LYS A 3 27.95 -47.12 38.30
N ARG A 4 27.04 -46.26 37.83
CA ARG A 4 26.85 -45.58 36.54
C ARG A 4 25.85 -44.43 36.81
N LYS A 5 26.19 -43.19 36.45
CA LYS A 5 25.23 -42.08 36.32
C LYS A 5 24.70 -42.08 34.89
N THR A 6 23.39 -42.11 34.70
CA THR A 6 22.74 -41.85 33.41
C THR A 6 22.46 -40.36 33.30
N SER A 7 23.15 -39.69 32.37
CA SER A 7 22.93 -38.31 31.98
C SER A 7 21.75 -38.22 31.01
N ALA A 8 20.69 -37.52 31.39
CA ALA A 8 19.74 -36.98 30.43
C ALA A 8 20.37 -35.70 29.85
N ALA A 9 20.64 -35.72 28.55
CA ALA A 9 21.17 -34.58 27.81
C ALA A 9 20.05 -33.54 27.63
N THR A 10 20.22 -32.39 28.26
CA THR A 10 19.40 -31.20 28.01
C THR A 10 19.75 -30.65 26.63
N GLN A 11 18.80 -30.66 25.70
CA GLN A 11 18.98 -29.97 24.41
C GLN A 11 19.11 -28.45 24.66
N PRO A 12 20.01 -27.75 23.95
CA PRO A 12 20.11 -26.30 24.07
C PRO A 12 18.92 -25.67 23.33
N GLY A 13 17.97 -25.14 24.10
CA GLY A 13 16.87 -24.34 23.59
C GLY A 13 17.42 -23.12 22.83
N ASN A 14 17.01 -23.01 21.58
CA ASN A 14 17.39 -21.96 20.65
C ASN A 14 16.80 -20.61 21.13
N ARG A 15 17.50 -19.91 22.04
CA ARG A 15 17.14 -18.55 22.46
C ARG A 15 17.48 -17.60 21.32
N ARG A 16 16.49 -17.28 20.47
CA ARG A 16 16.55 -16.12 19.57
C ARG A 16 16.78 -14.88 20.43
N ARG A 17 18.00 -14.31 20.34
CA ARG A 17 18.38 -13.06 21.01
C ARG A 17 17.47 -11.95 20.51
N SER A 18 16.90 -11.19 21.44
CA SER A 18 16.35 -9.86 21.17
C SER A 18 17.48 -9.00 20.61
N ILE A 19 17.38 -8.66 19.32
CA ILE A 19 18.24 -7.66 18.69
C ILE A 19 17.64 -6.31 19.10
N ARG A 20 18.36 -5.54 19.90
CA ARG A 20 18.07 -4.13 20.20
C ARG A 20 19.24 -3.31 19.65
N GLY A 21 18.94 -2.42 18.71
CA GLY A 21 19.70 -1.17 18.48
C GLY A 21 21.03 -1.25 17.73
N ALA A 22 21.06 -1.86 16.55
CA ALA A 22 22.16 -1.69 15.58
C ALA A 22 21.58 -1.59 14.16
N ASN A 23 22.04 -0.59 13.39
CA ASN A 23 21.67 -0.22 12.02
C ASN A 23 20.61 -1.11 11.32
N SER A 24 19.40 -0.58 11.16
CA SER A 24 18.25 -1.32 10.63
C SER A 24 18.45 -1.88 9.22
N LEU A 25 19.22 -1.18 8.38
CA LEU A 25 19.47 -1.57 6.99
C LEU A 25 20.35 -2.83 6.87
N PRO A 26 21.54 -2.93 7.49
CA PRO A 26 22.30 -4.19 7.57
C PRO A 26 21.49 -5.37 8.12
N THR A 27 20.71 -5.16 9.19
CA THR A 27 19.87 -6.22 9.78
C THR A 27 18.85 -6.74 8.76
N LEU A 28 18.19 -5.85 8.03
CA LEU A 28 17.26 -6.23 6.97
C LEU A 28 17.98 -6.91 5.80
N ALA A 29 19.12 -6.40 5.34
CA ALA A 29 19.91 -7.02 4.27
C ALA A 29 20.32 -8.46 4.63
N GLU A 30 20.75 -8.72 5.87
CA GLU A 30 21.03 -10.07 6.34
C GLU A 30 19.80 -10.98 6.28
N ILE A 31 18.61 -10.47 6.62
CA ILE A 31 17.36 -11.23 6.52
C ILE A 31 17.07 -11.54 5.04
N LEU A 32 17.19 -10.55 4.16
CA LEU A 32 16.94 -10.68 2.73
C LEU A 32 17.88 -11.66 2.02
N ASN A 33 19.09 -11.85 2.53
CA ASN A 33 20.07 -12.80 1.98
C ASN A 33 19.84 -14.26 2.47
N ARG A 34 19.05 -14.47 3.53
CA ARG A 34 18.80 -15.83 4.06
C ARG A 34 18.01 -16.66 3.04
N PRO A 35 18.51 -17.83 2.60
CA PRO A 35 17.90 -18.61 1.52
C PRO A 35 16.44 -19.04 1.75
N SER A 36 16.02 -19.16 3.02
CA SER A 36 14.69 -19.61 3.40
C SER A 36 13.78 -18.51 3.91
N ALA A 37 14.27 -17.28 4.12
CA ALA A 37 13.50 -16.23 4.77
C ALA A 37 12.57 -15.53 3.78
N LEU A 38 11.28 -15.47 4.06
CA LEU A 38 10.31 -14.72 3.26
C LEU A 38 10.13 -13.31 3.83
N THR A 39 10.37 -12.27 3.02
CA THR A 39 10.14 -10.88 3.43
C THR A 39 8.99 -10.28 2.62
N VAL A 40 8.01 -9.69 3.30
CA VAL A 40 6.85 -9.05 2.65
C VAL A 40 6.97 -7.53 2.78
N PHE A 41 7.15 -6.86 1.65
CA PHE A 41 7.15 -5.41 1.50
C PHE A 41 5.72 -4.93 1.30
N ILE A 42 5.25 -4.04 2.16
CA ILE A 42 3.93 -3.43 2.12
C ILE A 42 4.12 -1.96 1.77
N THR A 43 3.84 -1.59 0.52
CA THR A 43 4.11 -0.24 0.02
C THR A 43 2.86 0.62 0.01
N GLY A 44 3.01 1.92 0.26
CA GLY A 44 1.95 2.92 0.23
C GLY A 44 2.34 4.17 -0.56
N ALA A 45 1.46 5.17 -0.52
CA ALA A 45 1.55 6.34 -1.39
C ALA A 45 2.85 7.15 -1.20
N GLY A 46 3.48 7.08 -0.02
CA GLY A 46 4.76 7.74 0.23
C GLY A 46 5.89 7.22 -0.65
N LEU A 47 5.83 5.97 -1.13
CA LEU A 47 6.79 5.44 -2.11
C LEU A 47 6.66 6.14 -3.47
N SER A 48 5.44 6.48 -3.87
CA SER A 48 5.14 7.09 -5.18
C SER A 48 5.24 8.62 -5.18
N ALA A 49 5.47 9.24 -4.02
CA ALA A 49 5.59 10.70 -3.91
C ALA A 49 6.71 11.26 -4.80
N ALA A 50 7.88 10.63 -4.80
CA ALA A 50 9.02 11.02 -5.64
C ALA A 50 8.81 10.76 -7.14
N SER A 51 7.75 10.02 -7.51
CA SER A 51 7.32 9.90 -8.90
C SER A 51 6.42 11.05 -9.33
N GLY A 52 6.17 12.06 -8.49
CA GLY A 52 5.26 13.18 -8.77
C GLY A 52 3.79 12.85 -8.54
N ILE A 53 3.47 11.67 -7.98
CA ILE A 53 2.10 11.30 -7.62
C ILE A 53 1.78 11.92 -6.25
N PRO A 54 0.78 12.81 -6.15
CA PRO A 54 0.43 13.41 -4.87
C PRO A 54 0.03 12.33 -3.86
N THR A 55 0.53 12.45 -2.63
CA THR A 55 0.17 11.49 -1.59
C THR A 55 -1.32 11.62 -1.26
N PHE A 56 -1.93 10.54 -0.79
CA PHE A 56 -3.35 10.56 -0.47
C PHE A 56 -3.66 11.38 0.81
N ARG A 57 -2.69 11.58 1.71
CA ARG A 57 -2.84 12.26 3.01
C ARG A 57 -1.54 12.95 3.40
N HIS A 58 -1.62 13.97 4.26
CA HIS A 58 -0.46 14.65 4.89
C HIS A 58 0.43 15.45 3.93
N SER A 59 -0.18 16.10 2.94
CA SER A 59 0.45 17.18 2.17
C SER A 59 -0.62 18.26 1.94
N PRO A 60 -0.24 19.55 1.78
CA PRO A 60 -1.12 20.58 1.22
C PRO A 60 -1.83 20.12 -0.07
N ASP A 61 -1.23 19.15 -0.76
CA ASP A 61 -1.59 18.61 -2.07
C ASP A 61 -2.27 17.24 -2.01
N ALA A 62 -2.69 16.82 -0.81
CA ALA A 62 -3.36 15.55 -0.65
C ALA A 62 -4.60 15.46 -1.56
N VAL A 63 -4.67 14.38 -2.35
CA VAL A 63 -5.81 14.08 -3.24
C VAL A 63 -7.13 14.01 -2.45
N TRP A 64 -7.05 13.72 -1.15
CA TRP A 64 -8.20 13.51 -0.28
C TRP A 64 -8.46 14.77 0.56
N LYS A 65 -9.27 15.70 0.04
CA LYS A 65 -9.91 16.80 0.80
C LYS A 65 -11.41 16.47 0.95
N GLY A 66 -11.95 16.47 2.17
CA GLY A 66 -13.38 16.27 2.44
C GLY A 66 -13.84 14.82 2.71
N ASP A 67 -15.13 14.53 2.45
CA ASP A 67 -15.86 13.30 2.84
C ASP A 67 -15.56 12.06 1.98
N VAL A 68 -14.30 11.87 1.59
CA VAL A 68 -13.96 10.82 0.63
C VAL A 68 -14.22 9.40 1.15
N TRP A 69 -14.25 9.21 2.47
CA TRP A 69 -14.70 7.97 3.11
C TRP A 69 -16.14 7.59 2.76
N THR A 70 -16.98 8.58 2.46
CA THR A 70 -18.35 8.35 2.01
C THR A 70 -18.42 8.26 0.48
N SER A 71 -17.52 8.94 -0.24
CA SER A 71 -17.54 9.01 -1.70
C SER A 71 -16.85 7.82 -2.38
N ALA A 72 -15.73 7.33 -1.85
CA ALA A 72 -15.00 6.15 -2.35
C ALA A 72 -15.63 4.83 -1.86
N THR A 73 -16.94 4.71 -2.08
CA THR A 73 -17.75 3.53 -1.70
C THR A 73 -18.56 3.05 -2.90
N ARG A 74 -18.75 1.73 -3.02
CA ARG A 74 -19.73 1.13 -3.94
C ARG A 74 -21.12 1.71 -3.70
N SER A 75 -21.47 1.92 -2.43
CA SER A 75 -22.75 2.49 -2.03
C SER A 75 -22.99 3.89 -2.60
N ALA A 76 -21.98 4.77 -2.60
CA ALA A 76 -22.09 6.08 -3.25
C ALA A 76 -22.21 5.96 -4.77
N TRP A 77 -21.45 5.07 -5.38
CA TRP A 77 -21.53 4.81 -6.82
C TRP A 77 -22.92 4.26 -7.24
N ARG A 78 -23.51 3.35 -6.46
CA ARG A 78 -24.85 2.78 -6.71
C ARG A 78 -25.98 3.83 -6.68
N LYS A 79 -25.83 4.90 -5.89
CA LYS A 79 -26.82 5.99 -5.83
C LYS A 79 -26.91 6.81 -7.12
N GLY A 80 -25.85 6.83 -7.92
CA GLY A 80 -25.80 7.60 -9.16
C GLY A 80 -24.43 7.52 -9.83
N SER A 81 -24.21 6.49 -10.64
CA SER A 81 -22.87 6.18 -11.18
C SER A 81 -22.31 7.29 -12.07
N VAL A 82 -23.13 7.94 -12.91
CA VAL A 82 -22.67 9.04 -13.79
C VAL A 82 -22.17 10.23 -12.97
N GLY A 83 -22.95 10.65 -11.97
CA GLY A 83 -22.56 11.73 -11.05
C GLY A 83 -21.32 11.36 -10.26
N TRP A 84 -21.25 10.14 -9.74
CA TRP A 84 -20.08 9.65 -9.01
C TRP A 84 -18.79 9.70 -9.85
N TRP A 85 -18.85 9.30 -11.12
CA TRP A 85 -17.70 9.38 -12.02
C TRP A 85 -17.25 10.83 -12.23
N ASN A 86 -18.17 11.74 -12.56
CA ASN A 86 -17.86 13.13 -12.90
C ASN A 86 -17.50 13.98 -11.68
N ASP A 87 -18.20 13.79 -10.57
CA ASP A 87 -18.12 14.66 -9.41
C ASP A 87 -17.13 14.22 -8.36
N PHE A 88 -16.77 12.94 -8.38
CA PHE A 88 -15.80 12.38 -7.45
C PHE A 88 -14.62 11.76 -8.19
N TRP A 89 -14.83 10.66 -8.93
CA TRP A 89 -13.71 9.85 -9.41
C TRP A 89 -12.76 10.60 -10.36
N LEU A 90 -13.29 11.24 -11.41
CA LEU A 90 -12.48 11.96 -12.38
C LEU A 90 -11.83 13.22 -11.81
N LYS A 91 -12.40 13.81 -10.74
CA LYS A 91 -11.77 14.92 -10.01
C LYS A 91 -10.64 14.44 -9.11
N SER A 92 -10.77 13.27 -8.51
CA SER A 92 -9.77 12.69 -7.62
C SER A 92 -8.64 11.96 -8.36
N PHE A 93 -8.91 11.41 -9.55
CA PHE A 93 -7.95 10.63 -10.33
C PHE A 93 -7.89 11.09 -11.80
N PRO A 94 -7.60 12.39 -12.04
CA PRO A 94 -7.83 13.02 -13.34
C PRO A 94 -6.91 12.57 -14.48
N LEU A 95 -5.82 11.83 -14.20
CA LEU A 95 -4.88 11.34 -15.22
C LEU A 95 -4.82 9.82 -15.38
N GLN A 96 -5.55 9.04 -14.59
CA GLN A 96 -5.36 7.58 -14.49
C GLN A 96 -3.88 7.12 -14.36
N PHE A 97 -2.99 8.03 -13.95
CA PHE A 97 -1.53 7.92 -13.94
C PHE A 97 -0.85 7.55 -15.28
N ASP A 98 -1.44 7.90 -16.44
CA ASP A 98 -0.69 7.85 -17.70
C ASP A 98 0.41 8.92 -17.69
N GLY A 99 1.65 8.50 -17.92
CA GLY A 99 2.84 9.36 -17.93
C GLY A 99 3.72 9.32 -16.66
N TYR A 100 3.21 8.83 -15.52
CA TYR A 100 4.06 8.67 -14.33
C TYR A 100 4.98 7.45 -14.46
N VAL A 101 6.22 7.63 -14.02
CA VAL A 101 7.30 6.64 -14.10
C VAL A 101 7.74 6.19 -12.70
N PRO A 102 8.22 4.94 -12.54
CA PRO A 102 8.83 4.49 -11.30
C PRO A 102 10.03 5.37 -10.94
N ASN A 103 10.18 5.67 -9.65
CA ASN A 103 11.40 6.30 -9.10
C ASN A 103 12.42 5.23 -8.67
N SER A 104 13.62 5.66 -8.23
CA SER A 104 14.71 4.78 -7.82
C SER A 104 14.33 3.83 -6.67
N GLY A 105 13.35 4.17 -5.81
CA GLY A 105 12.85 3.28 -4.76
C GLY A 105 12.09 2.07 -5.33
N HIS A 106 11.28 2.27 -6.36
CA HIS A 106 10.61 1.16 -7.06
C HIS A 106 11.64 0.26 -7.75
N GLU A 107 12.62 0.87 -8.42
CA GLU A 107 13.70 0.15 -9.10
C GLU A 107 14.56 -0.66 -8.11
N ALA A 108 14.86 -0.10 -6.94
CA ALA A 108 15.58 -0.78 -5.87
C ALA A 108 14.79 -2.00 -5.34
N ILE A 109 13.47 -1.90 -5.17
CA ILE A 109 12.63 -3.06 -4.78
C ILE A 109 12.70 -4.17 -5.82
N ALA A 110 12.64 -3.84 -7.11
CA ALA A 110 12.77 -4.82 -8.19
C ALA A 110 14.12 -5.55 -8.14
N ARG A 111 15.23 -4.81 -7.99
CA ARG A 111 16.59 -5.38 -7.86
C ARG A 111 16.76 -6.22 -6.59
N ILE A 112 16.25 -5.74 -5.45
CA ILE A 112 16.22 -6.50 -4.20
C ILE A 112 15.44 -7.81 -4.37
N SER A 113 14.29 -7.80 -5.07
CA SER A 113 13.52 -9.02 -5.34
C SER A 113 14.31 -10.05 -6.15
N ASN A 114 15.05 -9.59 -7.16
CA ASN A 114 15.94 -10.42 -7.97
C ASN A 114 17.08 -11.02 -7.13
N MET A 115 17.74 -10.22 -6.30
CA MET A 115 18.82 -10.68 -5.40
C MET A 115 18.33 -11.68 -4.35
N SER A 116 17.10 -11.51 -3.84
CA SER A 116 16.49 -12.38 -2.84
C SER A 116 15.88 -13.66 -3.40
N ARG A 117 16.17 -14.04 -4.66
CA ARG A 117 15.77 -15.33 -5.26
C ARG A 117 14.26 -15.59 -5.18
N GLY A 118 13.44 -14.55 -5.35
CA GLY A 118 11.97 -14.63 -5.26
C GLY A 118 11.39 -14.73 -3.84
N ARG A 119 12.21 -14.52 -2.81
CA ARG A 119 11.79 -14.50 -1.39
C ARG A 119 11.35 -13.13 -0.88
N VAL A 120 11.29 -12.15 -1.77
CA VAL A 120 10.68 -10.85 -1.49
C VAL A 120 9.36 -10.79 -2.23
N LYS A 121 8.29 -10.57 -1.47
CA LYS A 121 6.94 -10.34 -1.98
C LYS A 121 6.54 -8.90 -1.73
N VAL A 122 5.91 -8.27 -2.69
CA VAL A 122 5.47 -6.88 -2.66
C VAL A 122 3.95 -6.86 -2.66
N LEU A 123 3.39 -6.32 -1.59
CA LEU A 123 1.96 -6.08 -1.42
C LEU A 123 1.74 -4.56 -1.44
N THR A 124 1.27 -4.02 -2.56
CA THR A 124 1.09 -2.58 -2.70
C THR A 124 -0.34 -2.15 -2.38
N GLN A 125 -0.46 -1.07 -1.60
CA GLN A 125 -1.71 -0.31 -1.40
C GLN A 125 -1.93 0.67 -2.55
N ASN A 126 -0.91 0.92 -3.37
CA ASN A 126 -1.02 1.90 -4.44
C ASN A 126 -1.80 1.30 -5.61
N VAL A 127 -2.53 2.17 -6.30
CA VAL A 127 -3.30 1.83 -7.51
C VAL A 127 -2.64 2.36 -8.78
N ASP A 128 -1.40 2.86 -8.69
CA ASP A 128 -0.67 3.53 -9.77
C ASP A 128 -0.01 2.58 -10.79
N GLY A 129 0.19 1.32 -10.41
CA GLY A 129 0.85 0.31 -11.24
C GLY A 129 2.35 0.52 -11.44
N LEU A 130 3.01 1.43 -10.71
CA LEU A 130 4.43 1.78 -10.94
C LEU A 130 5.39 0.60 -10.71
N HIS A 131 5.06 -0.31 -9.79
CA HIS A 131 5.83 -1.56 -9.57
C HIS A 131 5.96 -2.45 -10.81
N GLN A 132 5.03 -2.36 -11.77
CA GLN A 132 5.11 -3.11 -13.03
C GLN A 132 5.83 -2.35 -14.15
N LYS A 133 6.03 -1.04 -13.97
CA LYS A 133 6.65 -0.17 -14.96
C LYS A 133 8.16 -0.01 -14.73
N THR A 134 8.73 -0.69 -13.73
CA THR A 134 10.16 -0.69 -13.44
C THR A 134 10.96 -1.10 -14.67
N ASN A 135 12.06 -0.41 -14.93
CA ASN A 135 13.00 -0.78 -15.98
C ASN A 135 13.70 -2.10 -15.64
N GLU A 136 13.95 -2.35 -14.36
CA GLU A 136 14.41 -3.64 -13.89
C GLU A 136 13.33 -4.71 -14.15
N SER A 137 13.70 -5.78 -14.84
CA SER A 137 12.83 -6.93 -15.06
C SER A 137 12.80 -7.83 -13.82
N TRP A 138 11.62 -8.10 -13.28
CA TRP A 138 11.43 -9.00 -12.13
C TRP A 138 10.11 -9.75 -12.25
N ASN A 139 9.93 -10.82 -11.46
CA ASN A 139 8.73 -11.66 -11.58
C ASN A 139 7.53 -11.05 -10.84
N HIS A 140 6.88 -10.07 -11.45
CA HIS A 140 5.68 -9.42 -10.87
C HIS A 140 4.54 -10.42 -10.66
N GLU A 141 4.35 -11.39 -11.56
CA GLU A 141 3.24 -12.37 -11.47
C GLU A 141 3.29 -13.17 -10.16
N GLU A 142 4.49 -13.58 -9.75
CA GLU A 142 4.70 -14.35 -8.51
C GLU A 142 4.99 -13.47 -7.29
N ASN A 143 5.51 -12.26 -7.47
CA ASN A 143 6.03 -11.44 -6.37
C ASN A 143 5.25 -10.16 -6.10
N LEU A 144 4.26 -9.77 -6.91
CA LEU A 144 3.48 -8.56 -6.71
C LEU A 144 1.99 -8.89 -6.50
N VAL A 145 1.40 -8.26 -5.48
CA VAL A 145 -0.05 -8.16 -5.30
C VAL A 145 -0.42 -6.69 -5.14
N GLU A 146 -1.34 -6.23 -5.98
CA GLU A 146 -1.95 -4.90 -5.90
C GLU A 146 -3.24 -4.99 -5.07
N ALA A 147 -3.07 -4.91 -3.75
CA ALA A 147 -4.13 -5.21 -2.79
C ALA A 147 -5.33 -4.27 -2.92
N HIS A 148 -5.11 -3.03 -3.37
CA HIS A 148 -6.14 -2.03 -3.57
C HIS A 148 -6.54 -1.87 -5.03
N GLY A 149 -6.05 -2.74 -5.91
CA GLY A 149 -6.37 -2.72 -7.31
C GLY A 149 -5.43 -1.84 -8.15
N ARG A 150 -5.87 -1.47 -9.35
CA ARG A 150 -5.07 -0.71 -10.31
C ARG A 150 -5.95 0.25 -11.13
N LEU A 151 -5.48 1.48 -11.28
CA LEU A 151 -6.06 2.43 -12.23
C LEU A 151 -5.87 1.95 -13.67
N GLY A 152 -6.75 2.39 -14.57
CA GLY A 152 -6.79 1.90 -15.94
C GLY A 152 -7.49 0.55 -16.11
N LEU A 153 -7.82 -0.15 -15.03
CA LEU A 153 -8.64 -1.35 -15.06
C LEU A 153 -10.03 -1.06 -14.47
N TYR A 154 -11.01 -1.86 -14.87
CA TYR A 154 -12.40 -1.72 -14.40
C TYR A 154 -12.97 -3.07 -14.00
N LYS A 155 -13.99 -3.06 -13.16
CA LYS A 155 -14.74 -4.26 -12.75
C LYS A 155 -16.23 -4.05 -12.92
N CYS A 156 -16.91 -5.14 -13.24
CA CYS A 156 -18.36 -5.20 -13.08
C CYS A 156 -18.67 -5.37 -11.59
N VAL A 157 -19.69 -4.69 -11.09
CA VAL A 157 -20.12 -4.89 -9.70
C VAL A 157 -21.23 -5.95 -9.66
N PRO A 158 -21.15 -6.94 -8.76
CA PRO A 158 -22.26 -7.87 -8.54
C PRO A 158 -23.51 -7.14 -7.97
N THR A 159 -24.67 -7.79 -8.04
CA THR A 159 -25.87 -7.27 -7.37
C THR A 159 -25.72 -7.37 -5.85
N GLU A 160 -26.51 -6.61 -5.09
CA GLU A 160 -26.52 -6.72 -3.63
C GLU A 160 -26.90 -8.13 -3.14
N GLU A 161 -27.85 -8.78 -3.82
CA GLU A 161 -28.21 -10.18 -3.56
C GLU A 161 -27.02 -11.13 -3.78
N GLN A 162 -26.30 -10.94 -4.88
CA GLN A 162 -25.11 -11.73 -5.22
C GLN A 162 -23.97 -11.56 -4.19
N GLU A 163 -23.80 -10.35 -3.66
CA GLU A 163 -22.81 -10.03 -2.63
C GLU A 163 -23.22 -10.61 -1.28
N SER A 164 -24.49 -10.46 -0.89
CA SER A 164 -25.01 -11.01 0.36
C SER A 164 -24.84 -12.53 0.42
N ASP A 165 -25.19 -13.24 -0.67
CA ASP A 165 -25.00 -14.69 -0.76
C ASP A 165 -23.52 -15.10 -0.61
N ASP A 166 -22.60 -14.26 -1.08
CA ASP A 166 -21.16 -14.51 -1.05
C ASP A 166 -20.54 -14.22 0.31
N ASP A 167 -21.01 -13.15 0.97
CA ASP A 167 -20.62 -12.76 2.32
C ASP A 167 -21.06 -13.83 3.35
N ASP A 168 -22.27 -14.38 3.22
CA ASP A 168 -22.75 -15.48 4.07
C ASP A 168 -21.87 -16.73 3.95
N LEU A 169 -21.43 -17.08 2.73
CA LEU A 169 -20.52 -18.20 2.49
C LEU A 169 -19.10 -17.91 3.02
N GLN A 170 -18.63 -16.67 2.87
CA GLN A 170 -17.34 -16.24 3.41
C GLN A 170 -17.31 -16.36 4.94
N GLN A 171 -18.36 -15.89 5.61
CA GLN A 171 -18.48 -16.00 7.06
C GLN A 171 -18.47 -17.47 7.50
N GLY A 172 -19.17 -18.35 6.77
CA GLY A 172 -19.13 -19.80 7.02
C GLY A 172 -17.73 -20.41 6.91
N ILE A 173 -16.94 -19.98 5.92
CA ILE A 173 -15.53 -20.40 5.76
C ILE A 173 -14.70 -19.92 6.94
N GLU A 174 -14.78 -18.65 7.31
CA GLU A 174 -13.99 -18.07 8.41
C GLU A 174 -14.32 -18.73 9.76
N ASP A 175 -15.60 -19.01 10.00
CA ASP A 175 -16.06 -19.72 11.20
C ASP A 175 -15.47 -21.14 11.28
N ALA A 176 -15.42 -21.86 10.15
CA ALA A 176 -14.84 -23.19 10.07
C ALA A 176 -13.30 -23.16 10.19
N GLU A 177 -12.62 -22.21 9.54
CA GLU A 177 -11.18 -21.97 9.70
C GLU A 177 -10.83 -21.74 11.18
N SER A 178 -11.65 -20.95 11.90
CA SER A 178 -11.42 -20.64 13.32
C SER A 178 -11.49 -21.88 14.22
N LYS A 179 -12.22 -22.92 13.79
CA LYS A 179 -12.35 -24.22 14.46
C LYS A 179 -11.35 -25.25 13.94
N ASN A 180 -10.47 -24.86 13.01
CA ASN A 180 -9.50 -25.73 12.36
C ASN A 180 -10.18 -26.90 11.60
N GLU A 181 -11.35 -26.62 11.02
CA GLU A 181 -12.13 -27.54 10.19
C GLU A 181 -11.69 -27.46 8.72
N ASP A 182 -11.98 -28.51 7.94
CA ASP A 182 -11.76 -28.51 6.49
C ASP A 182 -12.79 -27.62 5.80
N VAL A 183 -12.31 -26.59 5.10
CA VAL A 183 -13.14 -25.58 4.42
C VAL A 183 -13.24 -25.80 2.91
N SER A 184 -12.55 -26.80 2.36
CA SER A 184 -12.44 -27.01 0.91
C SER A 184 -13.80 -27.11 0.21
N ALA A 185 -14.77 -27.80 0.83
CA ALA A 185 -16.12 -27.92 0.28
C ALA A 185 -16.87 -26.58 0.22
N LEU A 186 -16.71 -25.72 1.23
CA LEU A 186 -17.34 -24.40 1.28
C LEU A 186 -16.70 -23.46 0.25
N GLU A 187 -15.36 -23.50 0.12
CA GLU A 187 -14.63 -22.75 -0.89
C GLU A 187 -15.02 -23.15 -2.32
N ASP A 188 -15.17 -24.45 -2.58
CA ASP A 188 -15.62 -24.97 -3.87
C ASP A 188 -17.08 -24.61 -4.16
N GLU A 189 -17.96 -24.63 -3.15
CA GLU A 189 -19.34 -24.15 -3.31
C GLU A 189 -19.36 -22.66 -3.67
N LYS A 190 -18.60 -21.84 -2.94
CA LYS A 190 -18.47 -20.40 -3.18
C LYS A 190 -18.01 -20.12 -4.61
N ARG A 191 -16.91 -20.77 -5.04
CA ARG A 191 -16.38 -20.64 -6.40
C ARG A 191 -17.40 -21.06 -7.46
N ARG A 192 -18.11 -22.16 -7.24
CA ARG A 192 -19.15 -22.66 -8.17
C ARG A 192 -20.32 -21.67 -8.29
N ARG A 193 -20.76 -21.07 -7.17
CA ARG A 193 -21.84 -20.09 -7.18
C ARG A 193 -21.43 -18.82 -7.92
N ARG A 194 -20.27 -18.23 -7.59
CA ARG A 194 -19.75 -17.05 -8.30
C ARG A 194 -19.70 -17.28 -9.81
N LYS A 195 -19.11 -18.38 -10.25
CA LYS A 195 -19.03 -18.74 -11.68
C LYS A 195 -20.40 -18.91 -12.36
N ALA A 196 -21.41 -19.36 -11.63
CA ALA A 196 -22.74 -19.61 -12.18
C ALA A 196 -23.61 -18.35 -12.25
N THR A 197 -23.49 -17.44 -11.27
CA THR A 197 -24.42 -16.31 -11.11
C THR A 197 -23.78 -14.96 -11.44
N TRP A 198 -22.49 -14.79 -11.19
CA TRP A 198 -21.84 -13.49 -11.37
C TRP A 198 -21.46 -13.24 -12.85
N CYS A 199 -21.33 -11.95 -13.17
CA CYS A 199 -20.67 -11.57 -14.42
C CYS A 199 -19.21 -12.06 -14.36
N LYS A 200 -18.67 -12.57 -15.48
CA LYS A 200 -17.26 -12.97 -15.57
C LYS A 200 -16.26 -11.86 -15.21
N TYR A 201 -16.69 -10.60 -15.28
CA TYR A 201 -15.89 -9.42 -14.91
C TYR A 201 -16.15 -8.91 -13.48
N ALA A 202 -17.00 -9.60 -12.71
CA ALA A 202 -17.32 -9.23 -11.33
C ALA A 202 -16.51 -10.03 -10.31
N ASP A 203 -15.94 -11.17 -10.71
CA ASP A 203 -15.08 -11.97 -9.85
C ASP A 203 -13.75 -12.28 -10.53
N GLU A 204 -13.79 -12.90 -11.71
CA GLU A 204 -12.63 -13.58 -12.28
C GLU A 204 -11.72 -12.68 -13.14
N ARG A 205 -12.22 -11.54 -13.63
CA ARG A 205 -11.50 -10.72 -14.62
C ARG A 205 -11.76 -9.23 -14.44
N SER A 206 -10.69 -8.46 -14.56
CA SER A 206 -10.80 -7.03 -14.83
C SER A 206 -11.08 -6.76 -16.31
N ILE A 207 -11.65 -5.59 -16.60
CA ILE A 207 -11.99 -5.11 -17.93
C ILE A 207 -10.91 -4.12 -18.36
N ALA A 208 -10.29 -4.38 -19.50
CA ALA A 208 -9.34 -3.45 -20.10
C ALA A 208 -10.07 -2.24 -20.72
N PRO A 209 -9.44 -1.06 -20.78
CA PRO A 209 -9.99 0.16 -21.38
C PRO A 209 -10.64 -0.04 -22.76
N ARG A 210 -9.98 -0.83 -23.60
CA ARG A 210 -10.41 -1.13 -24.98
C ARG A 210 -11.71 -1.93 -25.08
N GLU A 211 -12.11 -2.61 -24.01
CA GLU A 211 -13.33 -3.42 -23.96
C GLU A 211 -14.54 -2.63 -23.47
N ILE A 212 -14.37 -1.35 -23.12
CA ILE A 212 -15.46 -0.49 -22.66
C ILE A 212 -16.29 -0.06 -23.86
N VAL A 213 -17.53 -0.54 -23.88
CA VAL A 213 -18.59 -0.08 -24.77
C VAL A 213 -19.13 1.19 -24.11
N PRO A 214 -19.23 2.40 -24.70
CA PRO A 214 -18.91 2.93 -26.04
C PRO A 214 -17.49 3.54 -26.23
N GLU A 215 -17.03 3.62 -27.49
CA GLU A 215 -15.76 4.26 -27.87
C GLU A 215 -15.62 5.70 -27.35
N LYS A 216 -16.71 6.48 -27.38
CA LYS A 216 -16.72 7.84 -26.83
C LYS A 216 -16.38 7.86 -25.34
N VAL A 217 -16.98 6.97 -24.54
CA VAL A 217 -16.68 6.86 -23.10
C VAL A 217 -15.24 6.42 -22.87
N ARG A 218 -14.73 5.49 -23.68
CA ARG A 218 -13.32 5.10 -23.65
C ARG A 218 -12.40 6.29 -23.94
N LYS A 219 -12.65 7.08 -24.99
CA LYS A 219 -11.85 8.28 -25.29
C LYS A 219 -11.87 9.28 -24.13
N LEU A 220 -13.05 9.58 -23.60
CA LEU A 220 -13.23 10.50 -22.46
C LEU A 220 -12.42 10.09 -21.23
N MET A 221 -12.24 8.79 -20.99
CA MET A 221 -11.49 8.29 -19.85
C MET A 221 -9.97 8.25 -20.05
N PHE A 222 -9.46 8.16 -21.29
CA PHE A 222 -8.07 7.79 -21.55
C PHE A 222 -7.24 8.77 -22.39
N CYS A 223 -7.85 9.62 -23.21
CA CYS A 223 -7.16 10.64 -24.00
C CYS A 223 -8.25 11.59 -24.51
N GLY A 224 -8.30 12.79 -23.93
CA GLY A 224 -9.31 13.80 -24.24
C GLY A 224 -9.31 14.16 -25.72
N GLU A 225 -10.41 13.85 -26.40
CA GLU A 225 -10.92 14.54 -27.59
C GLU A 225 -12.29 13.92 -27.92
N GLU A 226 -13.32 14.40 -27.24
CA GLU A 226 -14.68 14.56 -27.76
C GLU A 226 -15.50 15.31 -26.70
N GLU A 227 -15.84 16.56 -26.99
CA GLU A 227 -16.58 17.46 -26.10
C GLU A 227 -17.89 16.81 -25.63
N GLY A 228 -17.95 16.44 -24.34
CA GLY A 228 -19.18 16.63 -23.60
C GLY A 228 -19.37 18.13 -23.41
N GLU A 229 -20.58 18.64 -23.58
CA GLU A 229 -20.85 20.05 -23.26
C GLU A 229 -20.63 20.26 -21.76
N GLY A 230 -19.49 20.84 -21.40
CA GLY A 230 -19.10 21.16 -20.03
C GLY A 230 -17.76 20.55 -19.63
N LYS A 231 -17.01 21.31 -18.83
CA LYS A 231 -15.67 20.97 -18.35
C LYS A 231 -15.64 21.03 -16.84
N VAL A 232 -14.89 20.11 -16.23
CA VAL A 232 -14.64 20.12 -14.78
C VAL A 232 -13.21 20.58 -14.54
N ILE A 233 -13.03 21.59 -13.69
CA ILE A 233 -11.70 22.06 -13.29
C ILE A 233 -11.14 21.08 -12.25
N VAL A 234 -9.94 20.55 -12.52
CA VAL A 234 -9.21 19.69 -11.59
C VAL A 234 -7.85 20.30 -11.28
N LYS A 235 -7.38 20.19 -10.04
CA LYS A 235 -6.05 20.65 -9.63
C LYS A 235 -5.03 19.51 -9.75
N MET A 236 -3.95 19.70 -10.49
CA MET A 236 -2.85 18.75 -10.64
C MET A 236 -1.52 19.34 -10.15
N GLY A 237 -0.70 18.52 -9.51
CA GLY A 237 0.71 18.86 -9.24
C GLY A 237 1.52 18.82 -10.54
N THR A 238 2.50 19.70 -10.69
CA THR A 238 3.36 19.78 -11.88
C THR A 238 4.43 18.67 -11.85
N SER A 239 4.68 18.04 -13.00
CA SER A 239 5.72 17.02 -13.18
C SER A 239 7.10 17.61 -13.54
N GLU A 240 7.23 18.93 -13.64
CA GLU A 240 8.40 19.58 -14.26
C GLU A 240 9.67 19.55 -13.38
N ASP A 241 9.59 19.16 -12.11
CA ASP A 241 10.77 19.04 -11.24
C ASP A 241 11.42 17.65 -11.22
N VAL A 242 10.73 16.59 -11.72
CA VAL A 242 11.24 15.20 -11.62
C VAL A 242 12.34 14.90 -12.65
N GLN A 243 12.47 15.71 -13.70
CA GLN A 243 13.40 15.45 -14.80
C GLN A 243 14.77 16.14 -14.65
N ARG A 244 14.94 17.04 -13.68
CA ARG A 244 16.23 17.71 -13.44
C ARG A 244 17.19 16.89 -12.59
N ASP A 245 16.70 16.03 -11.71
CA ASP A 245 17.55 15.26 -10.80
C ASP A 245 18.20 14.04 -11.48
N ALA A 246 17.65 13.53 -12.59
CA ALA A 246 18.25 12.42 -13.34
C ALA A 246 19.50 12.83 -14.15
N ASP A 247 19.61 14.12 -14.51
CA ASP A 247 20.73 14.65 -15.31
C ASP A 247 21.81 15.33 -14.45
N ALA A 248 21.56 15.57 -13.15
CA ALA A 248 22.46 16.30 -12.26
C ALA A 248 23.53 15.43 -11.57
N ASP A 249 23.36 14.11 -11.53
CA ASP A 249 24.30 13.17 -10.88
C ASP A 249 25.56 12.85 -11.73
N ALA A 250 25.75 13.52 -12.87
CA ALA A 250 26.92 13.30 -13.73
C ALA A 250 28.09 14.27 -13.50
N ASP A 251 27.94 15.37 -12.75
CA ASP A 251 28.90 16.49 -12.79
C ASP A 251 29.34 17.08 -11.43
N ALA A 252 29.13 16.39 -10.30
CA ALA A 252 29.52 16.91 -8.98
C ALA A 252 30.57 16.04 -8.25
N ASP A 253 31.70 15.78 -8.92
CA ASP A 253 32.94 15.34 -8.27
C ASP A 253 34.00 16.44 -8.45
N ALA A 254 33.90 17.53 -7.67
CA ALA A 254 34.98 18.48 -7.47
C ALA A 254 34.74 19.38 -6.23
N ASP A 255 35.70 19.31 -5.31
CA ASP A 255 36.10 20.36 -4.36
C ASP A 255 35.12 20.77 -3.23
N ALA A 256 35.44 20.37 -2.00
CA ALA A 256 36.27 21.19 -1.09
C ALA A 256 36.02 20.85 0.40
N ASP A 257 37.13 20.54 1.09
CA ASP A 257 37.32 20.63 2.54
C ASP A 257 37.03 22.04 3.09
N ALA A 258 36.52 22.14 4.33
CA ALA A 258 37.14 22.91 5.44
C ALA A 258 36.21 23.06 6.68
N ASP A 259 36.76 22.64 7.82
CA ASP A 259 36.64 23.12 9.21
C ASP A 259 35.65 24.25 9.57
N ALA A 260 34.93 24.09 10.70
CA ALA A 260 35.27 24.80 11.96
C ALA A 260 34.24 24.63 13.10
N ASP A 261 34.80 24.47 14.30
CA ASP A 261 34.25 24.52 15.66
C ASP A 261 33.36 25.73 16.00
N SER A 262 32.41 25.55 16.92
CA SER A 262 32.39 26.30 18.20
C SER A 262 31.23 25.93 19.14
N ASP A 263 31.63 25.66 20.39
CA ASP A 263 30.84 25.55 21.62
C ASP A 263 29.95 26.76 21.93
N VAL A 264 28.74 26.51 22.49
CA VAL A 264 28.14 27.37 23.52
C VAL A 264 27.44 26.53 24.58
N GLN A 265 27.91 26.68 25.82
CA GLN A 265 27.35 26.13 27.06
C GLN A 265 26.12 26.92 27.57
N GLY A 266 25.24 26.21 28.30
CA GLY A 266 24.62 26.74 29.53
C GLY A 266 23.10 26.56 29.69
N GLY A 267 22.68 25.96 30.82
CA GLY A 267 21.40 26.33 31.45
C GLY A 267 20.44 25.22 31.94
N VAL A 268 20.81 24.57 33.06
CA VAL A 268 19.97 24.04 34.16
C VAL A 268 18.42 23.91 34.06
N ASN A 269 17.98 22.67 34.30
CA ASN A 269 16.90 22.18 35.20
C ASN A 269 15.54 22.90 35.30
N ALA A 270 14.49 22.20 34.86
CA ALA A 270 13.22 22.13 35.56
C ALA A 270 12.60 20.73 35.41
N ALA A 271 12.55 19.99 36.52
CA ALA A 271 11.82 18.73 36.62
C ALA A 271 10.31 19.02 36.52
N VAL A 272 9.67 18.52 35.46
CA VAL A 272 8.21 18.49 35.35
C VAL A 272 7.74 17.07 35.63
N ALA A 273 6.92 16.93 36.66
CA ALA A 273 6.32 15.67 37.09
C ALA A 273 5.59 15.00 35.93
N VAL A 274 5.92 13.74 35.67
CA VAL A 274 5.21 12.88 34.72
C VAL A 274 3.88 12.45 35.36
N PRO A 275 2.71 12.81 34.82
CA PRO A 275 1.46 12.25 35.30
C PRO A 275 1.40 10.78 34.88
N GLU A 276 1.13 9.89 35.85
CA GLU A 276 0.81 8.49 35.61
C GLU A 276 -0.36 8.43 34.62
N LYS A 277 -0.09 8.04 33.37
CA LYS A 277 -1.13 7.84 32.35
C LYS A 277 -1.67 6.42 32.44
N THR A 278 -2.97 6.38 32.67
CA THR A 278 -3.88 5.25 32.62
C THR A 278 -3.81 4.48 31.29
N PRO A 279 -4.21 3.19 31.27
CA PRO A 279 -4.15 2.35 30.09
C PRO A 279 -5.01 2.92 28.95
N TYR A 280 -4.46 2.88 27.73
CA TYR A 280 -5.06 3.37 26.47
C TYR A 280 -6.52 2.90 26.31
N ALA A 281 -7.45 3.85 26.35
CA ALA A 281 -8.82 3.66 25.87
C ALA A 281 -8.90 4.10 24.39
N PRO A 282 -9.64 3.40 23.52
CA PRO A 282 -9.81 3.79 22.13
C PRO A 282 -10.45 5.19 22.03
N MET A 283 -9.86 6.08 21.23
CA MET A 283 -10.40 7.42 20.99
C MET A 283 -11.70 7.35 20.18
N SER A 284 -12.69 8.16 20.54
CA SER A 284 -13.94 8.27 19.77
C SER A 284 -13.71 8.96 18.42
N GLU A 285 -14.50 8.61 17.40
CA GLU A 285 -14.45 9.18 16.05
C GLU A 285 -14.49 10.72 16.03
N ARG A 286 -15.27 11.33 16.94
CA ARG A 286 -15.35 12.79 17.09
C ARG A 286 -14.07 13.44 17.61
N GLN A 287 -13.31 12.76 18.47
CA GLN A 287 -12.05 13.29 19.02
C GLN A 287 -10.92 13.19 18.01
N GLN A 288 -10.92 12.14 17.18
CA GLN A 288 -10.04 12.03 16.02
C GLN A 288 -10.34 13.14 15.00
N MET A 289 -11.63 13.41 14.74
CA MET A 289 -12.06 14.46 13.81
C MET A 289 -11.60 15.87 14.22
N LYS A 290 -11.72 16.23 15.50
CA LYS A 290 -11.30 17.56 15.98
C LYS A 290 -9.79 17.78 15.85
N MET A 291 -8.99 16.76 16.19
CA MET A 291 -7.53 16.83 16.08
C MET A 291 -7.07 16.96 14.63
N ILE A 292 -7.77 16.35 13.68
CA ILE A 292 -7.47 16.44 12.24
C ILE A 292 -7.81 17.84 11.71
N LEU A 293 -8.95 18.42 12.11
CA LEU A 293 -9.35 19.77 11.69
C LEU A 293 -8.39 20.85 12.19
N ASP A 294 -7.93 20.75 13.44
CA ASP A 294 -6.98 21.70 14.04
C ASP A 294 -5.59 21.65 13.35
N MET A 295 -5.24 20.53 12.70
CA MET A 295 -3.98 20.37 11.94
C MET A 295 -4.08 20.88 10.48
N MET A 296 -5.28 21.02 9.92
CA MET A 296 -5.50 21.45 8.53
C MET A 296 -5.35 22.96 8.30
N GLU A 297 -5.25 23.76 9.37
CA GLU A 297 -5.28 25.22 9.30
C GLU A 297 -3.89 25.86 9.10
N GLN A 298 -2.82 25.08 9.16
CA GLN A 298 -1.44 25.53 8.97
C GLN A 298 -0.88 24.94 7.68
N GLU A 299 -0.30 25.81 6.84
CA GLU A 299 0.47 25.50 5.62
C GLU A 299 -0.34 25.41 4.30
N ARG A 300 -0.54 26.59 3.70
CA ARG A 300 -0.88 26.79 2.29
C ARG A 300 0.40 27.25 1.60
N ASP A 301 0.82 26.56 0.54
CA ASP A 301 1.41 27.12 -0.69
C ASP A 301 2.03 25.97 -1.53
N ALA A 302 1.34 25.59 -2.60
CA ALA A 302 1.88 24.75 -3.68
C ALA A 302 1.15 25.11 -5.00
N ASP A 303 1.92 25.20 -6.09
CA ASP A 303 1.45 25.61 -7.41
C ASP A 303 0.73 24.44 -8.12
N PHE A 304 -0.55 24.63 -8.47
CA PHE A 304 -1.35 23.64 -9.20
C PHE A 304 -1.67 24.11 -10.62
N VAL A 305 -1.68 23.16 -11.55
CA VAL A 305 -2.28 23.37 -12.88
C VAL A 305 -3.76 22.99 -12.83
N GLU A 306 -4.62 23.90 -13.27
CA GLU A 306 -6.02 23.61 -13.53
C GLU A 306 -6.15 22.85 -14.85
N VAL A 307 -6.55 21.59 -14.79
CA VAL A 307 -6.78 20.75 -15.96
C VAL A 307 -8.28 20.51 -16.12
N GLU A 308 -8.76 20.67 -17.35
CA GLU A 308 -10.15 20.45 -17.72
C GLU A 308 -10.37 18.94 -17.98
N ALA A 309 -11.14 18.28 -17.11
CA ALA A 309 -11.60 16.91 -17.35
C ALA A 309 -12.96 16.93 -18.09
N PRO A 310 -13.15 16.07 -19.10
CA PRO A 310 -14.39 16.05 -19.85
C PRO A 310 -15.50 15.33 -19.05
N ILE A 311 -16.74 15.80 -19.18
CA ILE A 311 -17.90 15.21 -18.49
C ILE A 311 -18.32 13.91 -19.20
N LEU A 312 -18.44 12.82 -18.45
CA LEU A 312 -19.03 11.58 -18.93
C LEU A 312 -20.55 11.73 -19.06
N PRO A 313 -21.13 11.56 -20.26
CA PRO A 313 -22.58 11.64 -20.46
C PRO A 313 -23.31 10.37 -19.97
N CYS A 314 -22.57 9.28 -19.76
CA CYS A 314 -23.07 8.02 -19.23
C CYS A 314 -21.95 7.26 -18.53
N SER A 315 -22.29 6.28 -17.70
CA SER A 315 -21.28 5.45 -17.03
C SER A 315 -20.64 4.48 -18.02
N PRO A 316 -19.36 4.13 -17.84
CA PRO A 316 -18.74 3.03 -18.56
C PRO A 316 -19.54 1.74 -18.33
N LEU A 317 -19.78 0.96 -19.38
CA LEU A 317 -20.63 -0.23 -19.31
C LEU A 317 -19.84 -1.52 -19.51
N CYS A 318 -20.23 -2.56 -18.78
CA CYS A 318 -19.65 -3.89 -18.90
C CYS A 318 -19.94 -4.47 -20.28
N PRO A 319 -18.93 -4.91 -21.05
CA PRO A 319 -19.15 -5.51 -22.37
C PRO A 319 -19.93 -6.83 -22.32
N SER A 320 -20.00 -7.49 -21.16
CA SER A 320 -20.72 -8.77 -21.00
C SER A 320 -22.18 -8.62 -20.60
N CYS A 321 -22.50 -7.70 -19.69
CA CYS A 321 -23.85 -7.59 -19.09
C CYS A 321 -24.45 -6.19 -19.17
N ASN A 322 -23.74 -5.24 -19.78
CA ASN A 322 -24.18 -3.85 -19.98
C ASN A 322 -24.53 -3.08 -18.69
N ARG A 323 -24.11 -3.58 -17.51
CA ARG A 323 -24.23 -2.87 -16.24
C ARG A 323 -23.11 -1.81 -16.10
N PRO A 324 -23.35 -0.72 -15.36
CA PRO A 324 -22.31 0.25 -15.05
C PRO A 324 -21.08 -0.39 -14.42
N LEU A 325 -19.91 0.14 -14.76
CA LEU A 325 -18.62 -0.28 -14.23
C LEU A 325 -18.14 0.63 -13.12
N LEU A 326 -17.33 0.03 -12.26
CA LEU A 326 -16.53 0.68 -11.24
C LEU A 326 -15.06 0.53 -11.62
N PRO A 327 -14.18 1.49 -11.29
CA PRO A 327 -12.74 1.28 -11.43
C PRO A 327 -12.30 0.01 -10.69
N GLN A 328 -11.25 -0.66 -11.13
CA GLN A 328 -10.63 -1.78 -10.42
C GLN A 328 -9.81 -1.23 -9.23
N ALA A 329 -10.37 -0.33 -8.44
CA ALA A 329 -9.83 0.07 -7.15
C ALA A 329 -10.71 -0.55 -6.05
N LEU A 330 -10.11 -0.90 -4.92
CA LEU A 330 -10.83 -1.39 -3.75
C LEU A 330 -11.51 -0.21 -3.06
N MET A 331 -12.83 -0.23 -2.99
CA MET A 331 -13.64 0.77 -2.29
C MET A 331 -13.63 0.51 -0.78
N PHE A 332 -13.95 1.52 0.04
CA PHE A 332 -13.91 1.37 1.50
C PHE A 332 -14.98 0.42 2.07
N ASP A 333 -16.08 0.22 1.35
CA ASP A 333 -17.15 -0.73 1.68
C ASP A 333 -17.01 -2.05 0.91
N GLU A 334 -15.79 -2.38 0.46
CA GLU A 334 -15.45 -3.66 -0.16
C GLU A 334 -14.48 -4.47 0.70
N SER A 335 -14.67 -5.79 0.67
CA SER A 335 -13.69 -6.75 1.18
C SER A 335 -12.59 -7.02 0.15
N TYR A 336 -11.38 -7.36 0.59
CA TYR A 336 -10.33 -7.88 -0.29
C TYR A 336 -10.75 -9.17 -1.02
N SER A 337 -11.69 -9.94 -0.47
CA SER A 337 -12.24 -11.15 -1.13
C SER A 337 -13.30 -10.84 -2.19
N SER A 338 -13.71 -9.58 -2.35
CA SER A 338 -14.79 -9.16 -3.25
C SER A 338 -14.48 -9.34 -4.75
N HIS A 339 -13.19 -9.44 -5.12
CA HIS A 339 -12.76 -9.63 -6.49
C HIS A 339 -11.40 -10.34 -6.54
N SER A 340 -11.22 -11.32 -7.42
CA SER A 340 -9.99 -12.15 -7.50
C SER A 340 -8.71 -11.34 -7.76
N PHE A 341 -8.81 -10.20 -8.45
CA PHE A 341 -7.70 -9.27 -8.70
C PHE A 341 -6.92 -8.88 -7.43
N TYR A 342 -7.60 -8.71 -6.29
CA TYR A 342 -6.97 -8.32 -5.03
C TYR A 342 -6.16 -9.45 -4.37
N GLN A 343 -6.32 -10.68 -4.86
CA GLN A 343 -5.53 -11.86 -4.47
C GLN A 343 -5.43 -12.06 -2.95
N PHE A 344 -6.57 -11.94 -2.25
CA PHE A 344 -6.65 -12.00 -0.79
C PHE A 344 -5.99 -13.23 -0.18
N ASP A 345 -6.32 -14.41 -0.70
CA ASP A 345 -5.81 -15.68 -0.17
C ASP A 345 -4.30 -15.78 -0.34
N LYS A 346 -3.78 -15.38 -1.51
CA LYS A 346 -2.35 -15.36 -1.83
C LYS A 346 -1.56 -14.50 -0.84
N PHE A 347 -2.01 -13.27 -0.57
CA PHE A 347 -1.26 -12.43 0.37
C PHE A 347 -1.48 -12.82 1.84
N ARG A 348 -2.61 -13.44 2.20
CA ARG A 348 -2.79 -14.06 3.52
C ARG A 348 -1.77 -15.18 3.75
N GLU A 349 -1.53 -16.01 2.74
CA GLU A 349 -0.48 -17.03 2.78
C GLU A 349 0.91 -16.39 2.97
N TRP A 350 1.21 -15.32 2.21
CA TRP A 350 2.47 -14.58 2.40
C TRP A 350 2.62 -14.07 3.84
N PHE A 351 1.54 -13.57 4.46
CA PHE A 351 1.59 -13.11 5.85
C PHE A 351 1.83 -14.26 6.84
N LYS A 352 1.19 -15.41 6.62
CA LYS A 352 1.38 -16.62 7.44
C LYS A 352 2.80 -17.15 7.37
N GLU A 353 3.45 -17.04 6.21
CA GLU A 353 4.80 -17.54 5.95
C GLU A 353 5.92 -16.53 6.24
N ALA A 354 5.61 -15.22 6.27
CA ALA A 354 6.62 -14.16 6.40
C ALA A 354 7.57 -14.36 7.59
N ASP A 355 8.85 -14.09 7.39
CA ASP A 355 9.88 -13.99 8.44
C ASP A 355 10.18 -12.54 8.83
N ALA A 356 9.80 -11.58 7.98
CA ALA A 356 9.88 -10.15 8.25
C ALA A 356 8.83 -9.38 7.43
N PHE A 357 8.39 -8.24 7.96
CA PHE A 357 7.59 -7.25 7.23
C PHE A 357 8.37 -5.96 7.04
N VAL A 358 8.24 -5.35 5.87
CA VAL A 358 8.81 -4.05 5.55
C VAL A 358 7.67 -3.12 5.13
N PHE A 359 7.42 -2.05 5.86
CA PHE A 359 6.43 -1.03 5.51
C PHE A 359 7.13 0.13 4.83
N MET A 360 6.68 0.50 3.62
CA MET A 360 7.29 1.55 2.81
C MET A 360 6.30 2.68 2.53
N GLY A 361 6.54 3.86 3.11
CA GLY A 361 5.77 5.06 2.81
C GLY A 361 4.26 4.91 3.06
N THR A 362 3.89 4.25 4.16
CA THR A 362 2.48 4.03 4.54
C THR A 362 2.13 4.73 5.86
N SER A 363 0.89 5.18 5.96
CA SER A 363 0.34 5.85 7.15
C SER A 363 -0.29 4.91 8.17
N PHE A 364 -0.32 3.60 7.88
CA PHE A 364 -0.99 2.57 8.70
C PHE A 364 -2.49 2.80 8.90
N ALA A 365 -3.13 3.55 8.00
CA ALA A 365 -4.51 3.99 8.16
C ALA A 365 -5.54 3.14 7.39
N VAL A 366 -5.14 1.93 6.96
CA VAL A 366 -5.95 0.97 6.20
C VAL A 366 -5.75 -0.46 6.74
N THR A 367 -6.71 -1.35 6.48
CA THR A 367 -6.78 -2.66 7.14
C THR A 367 -5.59 -3.59 6.86
N VAL A 368 -5.01 -3.56 5.65
CA VAL A 368 -3.90 -4.47 5.27
C VAL A 368 -2.67 -4.29 6.15
N THR A 369 -2.35 -3.06 6.54
CA THR A 369 -1.23 -2.78 7.43
C THR A 369 -1.48 -3.29 8.85
N ASP A 370 -2.72 -3.19 9.34
CA ASP A 370 -3.10 -3.73 10.66
C ASP A 370 -3.03 -5.26 10.67
N MET A 371 -3.47 -5.93 9.60
CA MET A 371 -3.35 -7.38 9.45
C MET A 371 -1.88 -7.85 9.57
N ALA A 372 -0.96 -7.20 8.85
CA ALA A 372 0.47 -7.52 8.91
C ALA A 372 1.05 -7.25 10.30
N VAL A 373 0.72 -6.12 10.93
CA VAL A 373 1.17 -5.79 12.30
C VAL A 373 0.65 -6.79 13.32
N LYS A 374 -0.61 -7.23 13.21
CA LYS A 374 -1.18 -8.28 14.08
C LYS A 374 -0.45 -9.60 13.92
N GLU A 375 -0.15 -10.00 12.69
CA GLU A 375 0.59 -11.24 12.43
C GLU A 375 2.03 -11.14 12.96
N ALA A 376 2.69 -9.99 12.76
CA ALA A 376 4.01 -9.71 13.31
C ALA A 376 4.03 -9.81 14.84
N LYS A 377 3.03 -9.24 15.53
CA LYS A 377 2.88 -9.33 17.00
C LYS A 377 2.68 -10.76 17.46
N LYS A 378 1.80 -11.51 16.78
CA LYS A 378 1.47 -12.89 17.11
C LYS A 378 2.69 -13.81 17.01
N ARG A 379 3.49 -13.67 15.94
CA ARG A 379 4.66 -14.52 15.66
C ARG A 379 5.99 -13.96 16.16
N ARG A 380 5.98 -12.71 16.66
CA ARG A 380 7.17 -11.96 17.11
C ARG A 380 8.26 -11.90 16.03
N ILE A 381 7.86 -11.64 14.79
CA ILE A 381 8.79 -11.43 13.68
C ILE A 381 9.13 -9.93 13.54
N PRO A 382 10.35 -9.60 13.06
CA PRO A 382 10.78 -8.22 12.89
C PRO A 382 9.93 -7.45 11.88
N VAL A 383 9.73 -6.16 12.17
CA VAL A 383 9.09 -5.18 11.31
C VAL A 383 10.06 -4.04 11.07
N PHE A 384 10.21 -3.67 9.80
CA PHE A 384 10.97 -2.49 9.40
C PHE A 384 10.00 -1.45 8.85
N ASN A 385 10.05 -0.22 9.36
CA ASN A 385 9.16 0.85 8.94
C ASN A 385 9.99 1.98 8.34
N PHE A 386 9.88 2.16 7.03
CA PHE A 386 10.56 3.20 6.28
C PHE A 386 9.59 4.33 5.97
N ASN A 387 9.87 5.52 6.49
CA ASN A 387 9.02 6.68 6.30
C ASN A 387 9.82 7.99 6.50
N LEU A 388 9.26 9.12 6.04
CA LEU A 388 9.91 10.43 6.16
C LEU A 388 10.10 10.88 7.62
N GLU A 389 9.21 10.43 8.50
CA GLU A 389 9.27 10.67 9.94
C GLU A 389 9.28 9.33 10.67
N SER A 390 9.86 9.29 11.87
CA SER A 390 9.69 8.13 12.76
C SER A 390 8.21 8.03 13.17
N GLY A 391 7.43 7.30 12.38
CA GLY A 391 5.98 7.23 12.49
C GLY A 391 5.47 6.13 13.43
N ARG A 392 4.36 6.44 14.14
CA ARG A 392 3.30 5.69 14.88
C ARG A 392 3.53 4.25 15.38
N LEU A 393 4.34 3.43 14.73
CA LEU A 393 4.56 2.03 15.10
C LEU A 393 5.66 1.96 16.15
N GLU A 394 5.28 2.14 17.42
CA GLU A 394 6.24 2.11 18.52
C GLU A 394 6.65 0.68 18.88
N PRO A 395 7.96 0.42 19.10
CA PRO A 395 8.43 -0.85 19.63
C PRO A 395 7.73 -1.19 20.95
N SER A 396 7.36 -2.46 21.13
CA SER A 396 6.73 -2.94 22.37
C SER A 396 7.23 -4.35 22.72
N HIS A 397 6.85 -4.87 23.89
CA HIS A 397 7.27 -6.22 24.30
C HIS A 397 6.83 -7.31 23.31
N SER A 398 5.75 -7.08 22.56
CA SER A 398 5.21 -8.01 21.57
C SER A 398 5.51 -7.64 20.12
N LEU A 399 6.13 -6.49 19.84
CA LEU A 399 6.41 -6.02 18.48
C LEU A 399 7.84 -5.48 18.37
N ASN A 400 8.66 -6.14 17.56
CA ASN A 400 10.00 -5.67 17.24
C ASN A 400 9.93 -4.76 16.00
N VAL A 401 10.02 -3.46 16.20
CA VAL A 401 10.01 -2.45 15.12
C VAL A 401 11.36 -1.78 15.03
N GLU A 402 11.87 -1.70 13.80
CA GLU A 402 13.04 -0.89 13.45
C GLU A 402 12.59 0.20 12.47
N ASN A 403 12.65 1.46 12.90
CA ASN A 403 12.29 2.60 12.06
C ASN A 403 13.51 3.03 11.23
N VAL A 404 13.30 3.27 9.94
CA VAL A 404 14.25 3.86 9.01
C VAL A 404 13.66 5.18 8.53
N VAL A 405 14.29 6.28 8.92
CA VAL A 405 13.79 7.62 8.61
C VAL A 405 14.52 8.16 7.40
N GLY A 406 13.77 8.59 6.40
CA GLY A 406 14.31 9.17 5.16
C GLY A 406 13.41 8.94 3.97
N LYS A 407 13.78 9.52 2.83
CA LYS A 407 13.03 9.34 1.58
C LYS A 407 13.18 7.90 1.08
N ALA A 408 12.15 7.39 0.40
CA ALA A 408 12.12 6.00 -0.04
C ALA A 408 13.16 5.73 -1.14
N GLU A 409 13.31 6.69 -2.05
CA GLU A 409 14.27 6.74 -3.16
C GLU A 409 15.74 6.75 -2.70
N GLU A 410 16.01 7.15 -1.45
CA GLU A 410 17.35 7.16 -0.86
C GLU A 410 17.58 5.90 -0.02
N THR A 411 16.66 5.62 0.92
CA THR A 411 16.81 4.55 1.91
C THR A 411 16.74 3.15 1.30
N LEU A 412 15.94 2.93 0.25
CA LEU A 412 15.90 1.65 -0.47
C LEU A 412 17.14 1.42 -1.32
N VAL A 413 17.69 2.47 -1.94
CA VAL A 413 18.94 2.38 -2.72
C VAL A 413 20.11 2.04 -1.78
N GLN A 414 20.14 2.60 -0.57
CA GLN A 414 21.11 2.22 0.45
C GLN A 414 20.96 0.74 0.87
N LEU A 415 19.73 0.27 1.11
CA LEU A 415 19.47 -1.14 1.42
C LEU A 415 19.94 -2.06 0.29
N GLU A 416 19.64 -1.70 -0.95
CA GLU A 416 20.05 -2.42 -2.15
C GLU A 416 21.58 -2.53 -2.24
N SER A 417 22.29 -1.42 -2.03
CA SER A 417 23.77 -1.39 -2.04
C SER A 417 24.35 -2.31 -0.97
N ILE A 418 23.81 -2.26 0.25
CA ILE A 418 24.23 -3.15 1.35
C ILE A 418 23.96 -4.61 0.99
N LEU A 419 22.78 -4.94 0.47
CA LEU A 419 22.43 -6.30 0.06
C LEU A 419 23.36 -6.81 -1.05
N SER A 420 23.65 -5.98 -2.05
CA SER A 420 24.57 -6.30 -3.15
C SER A 420 25.98 -6.62 -2.68
N SER A 421 26.42 -6.06 -1.54
CA SER A 421 27.74 -6.35 -0.98
C SER A 421 27.85 -7.71 -0.27
N ILE A 422 26.72 -8.35 0.04
CA ILE A 422 26.66 -9.60 0.82
C ILE A 422 26.00 -10.78 0.08
N VAL A 423 25.40 -10.54 -1.08
CA VAL A 423 24.87 -11.56 -2.01
C VAL A 423 25.97 -12.01 -2.97
#